data_AF-A0A0G0RB14-F1
#
_entry.id   AF-A0A0G0RB14-F1
#
_cell.length_a   1.000
_cell.length_b   1.000
_cell.length_c   1.000
_cell.angle_alpha   90.00
_cell.angle_beta   90.00
_cell.angle_gamma   90.00
#
_symmetry.space_group_name_H-M   'P 1'
#
loop_
_entity.id
_entity.type
_entity.pdbx_description
1 polymer ?
#
loop_
_entity_poly.entity_id
_entity_poly.type
_entity_poly.pdbx_seq_one_letter_code
_entity_poly.pdbx_strand_id
1 'polypeptide(L)'
;MKINEKVDNLISQIDSKKSITRDMKPVVVVGKITEEAQLIYPSDKDKEFLQIVQETYIKLLINNGHDPIKARQSWVVASGGNFEGYLRNHINQILNQDGVIAIKGDSLKRLTKKSKKIAELIKFLTLPAKRRCTQTSVDVWPDNDILILAKTNENGWRVLASISAKTSSHSRNTSVLFWSIAVRSLGIKYFLATQDRDNQFIKECMSDKVKQERRLFEAYCDRVFTSNPRAKYCSQVKSLIINDDGTSELTNELLGLKKRELPNTKGYTVSANELEKY
;
A
#
# COMPACT_ATOMS: atom_id res chain seq x y z
N MET A 1 -22.71 -6.61 -17.94
CA MET A 1 -22.54 -5.22 -18.42
C MET A 1 -21.15 -5.03 -18.96
N LYS A 2 -21.02 -4.30 -20.07
CA LYS A 2 -19.73 -3.83 -20.56
C LYS A 2 -19.16 -2.78 -19.59
N ILE A 3 -17.84 -2.60 -19.56
CA ILE A 3 -17.17 -1.64 -18.65
C ILE A 3 -17.76 -0.23 -18.79
N ASN A 4 -18.00 0.25 -20.01
CA ASN A 4 -18.60 1.56 -20.24
C ASN A 4 -19.97 1.72 -19.58
N GLU A 5 -20.83 0.69 -19.66
CA GLU A 5 -22.15 0.69 -19.01
C GLU A 5 -22.00 0.71 -17.48
N LYS A 6 -21.01 -0.01 -16.94
CA LYS A 6 -20.73 -0.02 -15.49
C LYS A 6 -20.26 1.35 -15.00
N VAL A 7 -19.40 2.00 -15.78
CA VAL A 7 -18.89 3.34 -15.51
C VAL A 7 -20.01 4.37 -15.53
N ASP A 8 -20.87 4.35 -16.54
CA ASP A 8 -21.95 5.34 -16.69
C ASP A 8 -23.03 5.15 -15.60
N ASN A 9 -23.36 3.90 -15.26
CA ASN A 9 -24.25 3.61 -14.12
C ASN A 9 -23.65 4.12 -12.79
N LEU A 10 -22.36 3.89 -12.55
CA LEU A 10 -21.69 4.35 -11.33
C LEU A 10 -21.67 5.89 -11.23
N ILE A 11 -21.44 6.60 -12.34
CA ILE A 11 -21.51 8.06 -12.40
C ILE A 11 -22.92 8.55 -12.00
N SER A 12 -23.96 7.95 -12.59
CA SER A 12 -25.35 8.33 -12.31
C SER A 12 -25.70 8.18 -10.82
N GLN A 13 -25.24 7.10 -10.17
CA GLN A 13 -25.46 6.87 -8.73
C GLN A 13 -24.69 7.85 -7.85
N ILE A 14 -23.48 8.22 -8.25
CA ILE A 14 -22.65 9.19 -7.52
C ILE A 14 -23.25 10.60 -7.59
N ASP A 15 -23.72 10.99 -8.78
CA ASP A 15 -24.32 12.30 -9.03
C ASP A 15 -25.68 12.44 -8.33
N SER A 16 -26.52 11.38 -8.33
CA SER A 16 -27.81 11.38 -7.65
C SER A 16 -27.67 11.60 -6.14
N LYS A 17 -26.59 11.07 -5.54
CA LYS A 17 -26.26 11.24 -4.12
C LYS A 17 -25.58 12.58 -3.80
N LYS A 18 -25.24 13.40 -4.82
CA LYS A 18 -24.39 14.61 -4.68
C LYS A 18 -23.15 14.37 -3.82
N SER A 19 -22.57 13.17 -3.95
CA SER A 19 -21.59 12.65 -3.01
C SER A 19 -20.19 13.23 -3.23
N ILE A 20 -19.94 13.86 -4.38
CA ILE A 20 -18.65 14.41 -4.79
C ILE A 20 -18.82 15.89 -5.13
N THR A 21 -17.99 16.75 -4.54
CA THR A 21 -17.94 18.19 -4.84
C THR A 21 -16.59 18.58 -5.42
N ARG A 22 -16.55 19.72 -6.13
CA ARG A 22 -15.36 20.22 -6.83
C ARG A 22 -14.15 20.45 -5.91
N ASP A 23 -14.40 20.76 -4.64
CA ASP A 23 -13.36 21.10 -3.66
C ASP A 23 -12.79 19.87 -2.93
N MET A 24 -13.32 18.68 -3.21
CA MET A 24 -12.84 17.46 -2.55
C MET A 24 -11.43 17.09 -3.01
N LYS A 25 -10.62 16.64 -2.06
CA LYS A 25 -9.28 16.14 -2.35
C LYS A 25 -9.38 14.91 -3.28
N PRO A 26 -8.52 14.80 -4.31
CA PRO A 26 -8.52 13.69 -5.26
C PRO A 26 -8.63 12.29 -4.63
N VAL A 27 -7.90 12.04 -3.53
CA VAL A 27 -7.93 10.75 -2.81
C VAL A 27 -9.29 10.44 -2.18
N VAL A 28 -10.01 11.46 -1.70
CA VAL A 28 -11.34 11.31 -1.09
C VAL A 28 -12.38 10.97 -2.17
N VAL A 29 -12.27 11.63 -3.32
CA VAL A 29 -13.12 11.36 -4.50
C VAL A 29 -12.95 9.91 -4.95
N VAL A 30 -11.71 9.42 -5.07
CA VAL A 30 -11.45 8.01 -5.42
C VAL A 30 -11.98 7.06 -4.35
N GLY A 31 -11.80 7.36 -3.06
CA GLY A 31 -12.35 6.55 -1.96
C GLY A 31 -13.85 6.36 -2.08
N LYS A 32 -14.60 7.45 -2.28
CA LYS A 32 -16.07 7.39 -2.47
C LYS A 32 -16.49 6.61 -3.70
N ILE A 33 -15.80 6.79 -4.83
CA ILE A 33 -16.06 6.01 -6.05
C ILE A 33 -15.80 4.52 -5.78
N THR A 34 -14.75 4.20 -5.02
CA THR A 34 -14.39 2.82 -4.68
C THR A 34 -15.46 2.18 -3.78
N GLU A 35 -15.90 2.86 -2.74
CA GLU A 35 -16.98 2.41 -1.85
C GLU A 35 -18.28 2.16 -2.63
N GLU A 36 -18.68 3.10 -3.48
CA GLU A 36 -19.89 2.98 -4.28
C GLU A 36 -19.79 1.85 -5.32
N ALA A 37 -18.61 1.70 -5.95
CA ALA A 37 -18.36 0.61 -6.88
C ALA A 37 -18.42 -0.76 -6.19
N GLN A 38 -17.94 -0.88 -4.95
CA GLN A 38 -18.00 -2.14 -4.19
C GLN A 38 -19.44 -2.54 -3.86
N LEU A 39 -20.29 -1.57 -3.56
CA LEU A 39 -21.70 -1.80 -3.29
C LEU A 39 -22.46 -2.26 -4.54
N ILE A 40 -22.17 -1.65 -5.69
CA ILE A 40 -22.90 -1.91 -6.95
C ILE A 40 -22.35 -3.15 -7.67
N TYR A 41 -21.05 -3.41 -7.58
CA TYR A 41 -20.37 -4.49 -8.30
C TYR A 41 -19.58 -5.40 -7.34
N PRO A 42 -20.22 -6.04 -6.35
CA PRO A 42 -19.53 -6.86 -5.34
C PRO A 42 -18.85 -8.12 -5.93
N SER A 43 -19.27 -8.56 -7.12
CA SER A 43 -18.73 -9.72 -7.82
C SER A 43 -17.58 -9.41 -8.79
N ASP A 44 -17.32 -8.13 -9.07
CA ASP A 44 -16.23 -7.72 -9.97
C ASP A 44 -14.88 -7.83 -9.25
N LYS A 45 -13.99 -8.71 -9.75
CA LYS A 45 -12.64 -8.89 -9.19
C LYS A 45 -11.60 -8.02 -9.91
N ASP A 46 -10.85 -7.29 -9.09
CA ASP A 46 -9.63 -6.50 -9.30
C ASP A 46 -9.46 -5.70 -10.60
N LYS A 47 -9.25 -6.34 -11.75
CA LYS A 47 -8.83 -5.62 -12.98
C LYS A 47 -9.96 -4.80 -13.57
N GLU A 48 -11.16 -5.38 -13.67
CA GLU A 48 -12.33 -4.65 -14.17
C GLU A 48 -12.78 -3.63 -13.12
N PHE A 49 -12.77 -4.01 -11.84
CA PHE A 49 -13.14 -3.15 -10.74
C PHE A 49 -12.32 -1.85 -10.69
N LEU A 50 -10.99 -1.95 -10.71
CA LEU A 50 -10.12 -0.78 -10.72
C LEU A 50 -10.23 0.04 -12.00
N GLN A 51 -10.47 -0.62 -13.13
CA GLN A 51 -10.71 0.07 -14.40
C GLN A 51 -12.01 0.88 -14.36
N ILE A 52 -13.07 0.33 -13.77
CA ILE A 52 -14.35 1.04 -13.55
C ILE A 52 -14.12 2.26 -12.67
N VAL A 53 -13.46 2.10 -11.52
CA VAL A 53 -13.16 3.21 -10.60
C VAL A 53 -12.31 4.29 -11.30
N GLN A 54 -11.30 3.88 -12.08
CA GLN A 54 -10.45 4.79 -12.85
C GLN A 54 -11.24 5.59 -13.88
N GLU A 55 -12.01 4.91 -14.71
CA GLU A 55 -12.74 5.53 -15.81
C GLU A 55 -13.86 6.43 -15.29
N THR A 56 -14.55 6.01 -14.22
CA THR A 56 -15.51 6.85 -13.51
C THR A 56 -14.86 8.11 -12.96
N TYR A 57 -13.71 8.01 -12.28
CA TYR A 57 -13.00 9.16 -11.75
C TYR A 57 -12.58 10.16 -12.85
N ILE A 58 -12.02 9.65 -13.96
CA ILE A 58 -11.57 10.48 -15.07
C ILE A 58 -12.76 11.17 -15.73
N LYS A 59 -13.85 10.44 -16.02
CA LYS A 59 -15.07 11.02 -16.62
C LYS A 59 -15.69 12.07 -15.71
N LEU A 60 -15.78 11.83 -14.39
CA LEU A 60 -16.31 12.82 -13.44
C LEU A 60 -15.50 14.12 -13.45
N LEU A 61 -14.17 14.05 -13.51
CA LEU A 61 -13.34 15.26 -13.60
C LEU A 61 -13.49 16.00 -14.92
N ILE A 62 -13.58 15.25 -16.04
CA ILE A 62 -13.82 15.85 -17.36
C ILE A 62 -15.19 16.54 -17.40
N ASN A 63 -16.24 15.89 -16.88
CA ASN A 63 -17.59 16.48 -16.77
C ASN A 63 -17.60 17.74 -15.91
N ASN A 64 -16.68 17.85 -14.93
CA ASN A 64 -16.47 19.03 -14.10
C ASN A 64 -15.51 20.07 -14.73
N GLY A 65 -15.21 19.96 -16.03
CA GLY A 65 -14.43 20.94 -16.79
C GLY A 65 -12.91 20.83 -16.63
N HIS A 66 -12.40 19.73 -16.06
CA HIS A 66 -10.96 19.49 -16.02
C HIS A 66 -10.45 18.95 -17.36
N ASP A 67 -9.26 19.41 -17.75
CA ASP A 67 -8.55 18.88 -18.91
C ASP A 67 -8.30 17.35 -18.77
N PRO A 68 -8.51 16.55 -19.83
CA PRO A 68 -8.35 15.09 -19.78
C PRO A 68 -6.95 14.61 -19.35
N ILE A 69 -5.89 15.34 -19.69
CA ILE A 69 -4.52 15.00 -19.29
C ILE A 69 -4.35 15.26 -17.79
N LYS A 70 -4.82 16.41 -17.31
CA LYS A 70 -4.82 16.74 -15.88
C LYS A 70 -5.67 15.77 -15.06
N ALA A 71 -6.83 15.33 -15.57
CA ALA A 71 -7.69 14.35 -14.91
C ALA A 71 -6.99 12.99 -14.77
N ARG A 72 -6.29 12.53 -15.82
CA ARG A 72 -5.48 11.30 -15.78
C ARG A 72 -4.29 11.41 -14.80
N GLN A 73 -3.59 12.54 -14.78
CA GLN A 73 -2.51 12.77 -13.81
C GLN A 73 -3.02 12.82 -12.37
N SER A 74 -4.17 13.48 -12.15
CA SER A 74 -4.86 13.50 -10.86
C SER A 74 -5.26 12.09 -10.42
N TRP A 75 -5.73 11.25 -11.35
CA TRP A 75 -5.99 9.83 -11.07
C TRP A 75 -4.72 9.09 -10.64
N VAL A 76 -3.58 9.31 -11.29
CA VAL A 76 -2.33 8.63 -10.90
C VAL A 76 -1.94 8.97 -9.46
N VAL A 77 -2.04 10.24 -9.07
CA VAL A 77 -1.76 10.68 -7.70
C VAL A 77 -2.80 10.15 -6.72
N ALA A 78 -4.08 10.27 -7.07
CA ALA A 78 -5.20 9.86 -6.23
C ALA A 78 -5.25 8.34 -6.05
N SER A 79 -5.01 7.56 -7.10
CA SER A 79 -4.98 6.10 -7.06
C SER A 79 -3.72 5.56 -6.40
N GLY A 80 -2.58 6.26 -6.47
CA GLY A 80 -1.40 5.95 -5.66
C GLY A 80 -1.66 6.14 -4.17
N GLY A 81 -2.16 7.32 -3.78
CA GLY A 81 -2.54 7.60 -2.39
C GLY A 81 -3.73 6.77 -1.89
N ASN A 82 -4.67 6.42 -2.76
CA ASN A 82 -5.78 5.54 -2.45
C ASN A 82 -5.34 4.08 -2.36
N PHE A 83 -4.37 3.63 -3.15
CA PHE A 83 -3.86 2.26 -3.04
C PHE A 83 -3.10 2.06 -1.73
N GLU A 84 -2.23 3.01 -1.35
CA GLU A 84 -1.59 3.03 -0.03
C GLU A 84 -2.66 3.09 1.09
N GLY A 85 -3.62 4.00 0.97
CA GLY A 85 -4.70 4.17 1.93
C GLY A 85 -5.56 2.91 2.09
N TYR A 86 -5.95 2.29 0.98
CA TYR A 86 -6.68 1.04 0.89
C TYR A 86 -5.93 -0.10 1.57
N LEU A 87 -4.66 -0.31 1.19
CA LEU A 87 -3.81 -1.34 1.79
C LEU A 87 -3.73 -1.16 3.31
N ARG A 88 -3.45 0.06 3.76
CA ARG A 88 -3.37 0.38 5.19
C ARG A 88 -4.68 0.12 5.92
N ASN A 89 -5.80 0.54 5.34
CA ASN A 89 -7.13 0.34 5.93
C ASN A 89 -7.50 -1.15 5.97
N HIS A 90 -7.25 -1.90 4.89
CA HIS A 90 -7.47 -3.34 4.82
C HIS A 90 -6.66 -4.08 5.88
N ILE A 91 -5.35 -3.80 5.97
CA ILE A 91 -4.48 -4.40 6.99
C ILE A 91 -5.01 -4.11 8.40
N ASN A 92 -5.37 -2.86 8.69
CA ASN A 92 -5.89 -2.46 10.01
C ASN A 92 -7.23 -3.11 10.32
N GLN A 93 -8.13 -3.21 9.35
CA GLN A 93 -9.44 -3.85 9.53
C GLN A 93 -9.28 -5.31 9.94
N ILE A 94 -8.32 -6.02 9.36
CA ILE A 94 -8.12 -7.46 9.59
C ILE A 94 -7.22 -7.73 10.81
N LEU A 95 -6.13 -6.99 10.98
CA LEU A 95 -5.06 -7.34 11.92
C LEU A 95 -5.00 -6.47 13.18
N ASN A 96 -5.83 -5.43 13.32
CA ASN A 96 -5.86 -4.64 14.57
C ASN A 96 -6.25 -5.51 15.77
N GLN A 97 -7.18 -6.45 15.60
CA GLN A 97 -7.56 -7.42 16.65
C GLN A 97 -6.40 -8.35 17.05
N ASP A 98 -5.44 -8.52 16.15
CA ASP A 98 -4.22 -9.30 16.36
C ASP A 98 -3.04 -8.42 16.81
N GLY A 99 -3.27 -7.18 17.22
CA GLY A 99 -2.23 -6.32 17.77
C GLY A 99 -1.24 -5.81 16.75
N VAL A 100 -1.60 -5.84 15.47
CA VAL A 100 -0.79 -5.33 14.36
C VAL A 100 -1.47 -4.11 13.76
N ILE A 101 -0.71 -3.06 13.51
CA ILE A 101 -1.20 -1.84 12.91
C ILE A 101 -0.30 -1.39 11.75
N ALA A 102 -0.95 -0.96 10.67
CA ALA A 102 -0.38 -0.29 9.54
C ALA A 102 -0.53 1.23 9.68
N ILE A 103 0.60 1.94 9.64
CA ILE A 103 0.66 3.41 9.69
C ILE A 103 1.47 3.95 8.51
N LYS A 104 1.09 5.12 7.99
CA LYS A 104 1.91 5.83 7.01
C LYS A 104 3.23 6.27 7.65
N GLY A 105 4.36 6.08 6.95
CA GLY A 105 5.68 6.44 7.48
C GLY A 105 5.78 7.89 7.96
N ASP A 106 5.26 8.84 7.18
CA ASP A 106 5.24 10.26 7.57
C ASP A 106 4.30 10.58 8.73
N SER A 107 3.25 9.77 8.94
CA SER A 107 2.38 9.93 10.10
C SER A 107 3.13 9.58 11.39
N LEU A 108 3.96 8.54 11.37
CA LEU A 108 4.82 8.17 12.51
C LEU A 108 5.80 9.31 12.84
N LYS A 109 6.39 9.97 11.84
CA LYS A 109 7.28 11.13 12.06
C LYS A 109 6.62 12.26 12.83
N ARG A 110 5.34 12.54 12.58
CA ARG A 110 4.61 13.60 13.29
C ARG A 110 4.41 13.29 14.77
N LEU A 111 4.44 12.01 15.15
CA LEU A 111 4.29 11.56 16.53
C LEU A 111 5.57 11.71 17.38
N THR A 112 6.73 11.93 16.75
CA THR A 112 8.02 12.15 17.48
C THR A 112 7.94 13.28 18.49
N LYS A 113 7.19 14.34 18.19
CA LYS A 113 7.01 15.49 19.10
C LYS A 113 6.25 15.14 20.37
N LYS A 114 5.47 14.05 20.35
CA LYS A 114 4.63 13.60 21.46
C LYS A 114 5.26 12.46 22.25
N SER A 115 6.24 11.74 21.69
CA SER A 115 6.77 10.51 22.29
C SER A 115 8.26 10.30 22.04
N LYS A 116 9.01 10.10 23.14
CA LYS A 116 10.43 9.72 23.11
C LYS A 116 10.64 8.34 22.50
N LYS A 117 9.78 7.37 22.83
CA LYS A 117 9.90 5.99 22.30
C LYS A 117 9.64 5.94 20.80
N ILE A 118 8.71 6.76 20.29
CA ILE A 118 8.51 6.91 18.84
C ILE A 118 9.74 7.56 18.18
N ALA A 119 10.36 8.55 18.83
CA ALA A 119 11.59 9.17 18.32
C ALA A 119 12.74 8.15 18.24
N GLU A 120 12.88 7.27 19.23
CA GLU A 120 13.85 6.17 19.22
C GLU A 120 13.57 5.16 18.11
N LEU A 121 12.29 4.79 17.92
CA LEU A 121 11.88 3.91 16.82
C LEU A 121 12.22 4.51 15.45
N ILE A 122 11.99 5.82 15.29
CA ILE A 122 12.34 6.52 14.06
C ILE A 122 13.86 6.57 13.87
N LYS A 123 14.62 6.83 14.93
CA LYS A 123 16.08 6.79 14.87
C LYS A 123 16.59 5.41 14.46
N PHE A 124 16.00 4.34 14.98
CA PHE A 124 16.32 2.96 14.59
C PHE A 124 16.08 2.68 13.11
N LEU A 125 15.01 3.25 12.54
CA LEU A 125 14.64 3.08 11.13
C LEU A 125 15.41 4.01 10.18
N THR A 126 16.10 5.02 10.71
CA THR A 126 16.79 6.03 9.91
C THR A 126 18.21 5.58 9.61
N LEU A 127 18.64 5.67 8.35
CA LEU A 127 19.97 5.23 7.94
C LEU A 127 20.94 6.42 7.83
N PRO A 128 22.15 6.32 8.39
CA PRO A 128 23.17 7.34 8.20
C PRO A 128 23.72 7.28 6.77
N ALA A 129 23.64 8.37 6.04
CA ALA A 129 24.16 8.52 4.68
C ALA A 129 25.31 9.53 4.63
N LYS A 130 26.50 9.05 4.25
CA LYS A 130 27.68 9.90 4.07
C LYS A 130 27.63 10.58 2.69
N ARG A 131 27.50 11.91 2.69
CA ARG A 131 27.51 12.75 1.48
C ARG A 131 28.94 13.13 1.12
N ARG A 132 29.54 12.41 0.16
CA ARG A 132 30.92 12.63 -0.28
C ARG A 132 31.20 14.05 -0.77
N CYS A 133 30.25 14.70 -1.44
CA CYS A 133 30.46 16.05 -1.97
C CYS A 133 30.61 17.11 -0.88
N THR A 134 29.92 16.95 0.26
CA THR A 134 29.94 17.91 1.37
C THR A 134 30.78 17.43 2.56
N GLN A 135 31.31 16.21 2.49
CA GLN A 135 32.01 15.53 3.60
C GLN A 135 31.17 15.50 4.89
N THR A 136 29.84 15.45 4.78
CA THR A 136 28.92 15.40 5.92
C THR A 136 28.15 14.09 5.96
N SER A 137 27.68 13.72 7.15
CA SER A 137 26.70 12.64 7.31
C SER A 137 25.31 13.24 7.49
N VAL A 138 24.32 12.66 6.83
CA VAL A 138 22.91 13.02 7.01
C VAL A 138 22.10 11.78 7.32
N ASP A 139 21.08 11.92 8.14
CA ASP A 139 20.16 10.86 8.49
C ASP A 139 19.05 10.78 7.43
N VAL A 140 18.90 9.63 6.77
CA VAL A 140 17.94 9.44 5.69
C VAL A 140 16.85 8.47 6.12
N TRP A 141 15.62 8.98 6.10
CA TRP A 141 14.43 8.16 6.34
C TRP A 141 14.11 7.32 5.10
N PRO A 142 13.89 6.01 5.25
CA PRO A 142 13.50 5.17 4.13
C PRO A 142 12.18 5.61 3.49
N ASP A 143 12.06 5.42 2.18
CA ASP A 143 10.78 5.62 1.48
C ASP A 143 9.82 4.48 1.89
N ASN A 144 9.16 4.69 3.03
CA ASN A 144 8.24 3.75 3.65
C ASN A 144 6.82 4.29 3.46
N ASP A 145 6.11 3.81 2.44
CA ASP A 145 4.71 4.19 2.24
C ASP A 145 3.89 3.74 3.46
N ILE A 146 4.06 2.48 3.88
CA ILE A 146 3.36 1.88 5.03
C ILE A 146 4.36 1.15 5.94
N LEU A 147 4.34 1.45 7.23
CA LEU A 147 5.04 0.70 8.27
C LEU A 147 4.06 -0.21 9.00
N ILE A 148 4.48 -1.45 9.24
CA ILE A 148 3.73 -2.44 10.01
C ILE A 148 4.35 -2.58 11.39
N LEU A 149 3.60 -2.21 12.42
CA LEU A 149 4.01 -2.32 13.81
C LEU A 149 3.17 -3.36 14.54
N ALA A 150 3.79 -4.12 15.43
CA ALA A 150 3.11 -5.02 16.33
C ALA A 150 3.34 -4.62 17.78
N LYS A 151 2.27 -4.72 18.57
CA LYS A 151 2.31 -4.47 20.01
C LYS A 151 3.00 -5.63 20.73
N THR A 152 3.88 -5.29 21.66
CA THR A 152 4.58 -6.26 22.52
C THR A 152 3.90 -6.35 23.89
N ASN A 153 4.20 -7.40 24.66
CA ASN A 153 3.61 -7.61 25.99
C ASN A 153 3.98 -6.50 27.00
N GLU A 154 5.10 -5.81 26.79
CA GLU A 154 5.62 -4.76 27.68
C GLU A 154 5.06 -3.36 27.36
N ASN A 155 3.88 -3.28 26.72
CA ASN A 155 3.34 -2.05 26.14
C ASN A 155 4.32 -1.36 25.16
N GLY A 156 5.16 -2.15 24.49
CA GLY A 156 6.10 -1.71 23.46
C GLY A 156 5.52 -1.85 22.05
N TRP A 157 6.20 -1.26 21.08
CA TRP A 157 5.93 -1.47 19.65
C TRP A 157 7.19 -1.92 18.94
N ARG A 158 7.05 -2.92 18.06
CA ARG A 158 8.13 -3.40 17.19
C ARG A 158 7.72 -3.24 15.73
N VAL A 159 8.61 -2.73 14.90
CA VAL A 159 8.41 -2.71 13.43
C VAL A 159 8.68 -4.11 12.90
N LEU A 160 7.69 -4.69 12.22
CA LEU A 160 7.81 -6.00 11.58
C LEU A 160 8.20 -5.87 10.11
N ALA A 161 7.55 -4.95 9.40
CA ALA A 161 7.72 -4.80 7.98
C ALA A 161 7.55 -3.35 7.52
N SER A 162 8.12 -3.05 6.35
CA SER A 162 7.80 -1.88 5.55
C SER A 162 7.22 -2.34 4.22
N ILE A 163 6.20 -1.63 3.74
CA ILE A 163 5.54 -1.89 2.47
C ILE A 163 5.67 -0.65 1.59
N SER A 164 6.27 -0.84 0.42
CA SER A 164 6.17 0.10 -0.69
C SER A 164 4.91 -0.21 -1.51
N ALA A 165 3.98 0.74 -1.63
CA ALA A 165 2.70 0.60 -2.33
C ALA A 165 2.73 1.33 -3.67
N LYS A 166 2.91 0.61 -4.78
CA LYS A 166 3.09 1.22 -6.12
C LYS A 166 2.05 0.72 -7.12
N THR A 167 1.33 1.60 -7.79
CA THR A 167 0.31 1.19 -8.78
C THR A 167 0.93 0.71 -10.11
N SER A 168 2.08 1.26 -10.49
CA SER A 168 2.84 0.91 -11.69
C SER A 168 4.34 0.88 -11.38
N SER A 169 5.09 0.23 -12.27
CA SER A 169 6.53 0.00 -12.17
C SER A 169 7.28 0.94 -13.12
N HIS A 170 7.89 1.98 -12.56
CA HIS A 170 8.71 2.96 -13.28
C HIS A 170 10.04 3.21 -12.53
N SER A 171 10.76 4.29 -12.85
CA SER A 171 12.05 4.67 -12.21
C SER A 171 12.06 4.70 -10.68
N ARG A 172 10.89 4.78 -10.03
CA ARG A 172 10.73 4.70 -8.57
C ARG A 172 11.03 3.31 -7.99
N ASN A 173 11.06 2.27 -8.81
CA ASN A 173 11.37 0.90 -8.41
C ASN A 173 12.80 0.73 -7.89
N THR A 174 13.74 1.52 -8.42
CA THR A 174 15.13 1.51 -7.94
C THR A 174 15.20 1.96 -6.47
N SER A 175 14.33 2.90 -6.05
CA SER A 175 14.22 3.32 -4.64
C SER A 175 13.74 2.16 -3.77
N VAL A 176 12.69 1.45 -4.20
CA VAL A 176 12.13 0.28 -3.50
C VAL A 176 13.21 -0.79 -3.30
N LEU A 177 13.94 -1.12 -4.36
CA LEU A 177 15.03 -2.11 -4.30
C LEU A 177 16.16 -1.65 -3.38
N PHE A 178 16.58 -0.39 -3.47
CA PHE A 178 17.59 0.18 -2.58
C PHE A 178 17.18 0.04 -1.12
N TRP A 179 15.96 0.46 -0.77
CA TRP A 179 15.47 0.38 0.61
C TRP A 179 15.33 -1.06 1.10
N SER A 180 14.88 -1.98 0.24
CA SER A 180 14.77 -3.40 0.59
C SER A 180 16.10 -4.00 1.03
N ILE A 181 17.20 -3.60 0.39
CA ILE A 181 18.55 -4.02 0.76
C ILE A 181 19.02 -3.27 2.02
N ALA A 182 18.80 -1.96 2.06
CA ALA A 182 19.35 -1.08 3.09
C ALA A 182 18.76 -1.35 4.49
N VAL A 183 17.48 -1.74 4.58
CA VAL A 183 16.85 -2.06 5.87
C VAL A 183 16.96 -3.54 6.27
N ARG A 184 17.51 -4.40 5.39
CA ARG A 184 17.52 -5.86 5.59
C ARG A 184 18.25 -6.27 6.87
N SER A 185 19.36 -5.59 7.19
CA SER A 185 20.16 -5.86 8.38
C SER A 185 19.46 -5.46 9.69
N LEU A 186 18.40 -4.65 9.62
CA LEU A 186 17.62 -4.25 10.78
C LEU A 186 16.60 -5.33 11.19
N GLY A 187 16.53 -6.46 10.47
CA GLY A 187 15.54 -7.51 10.69
C GLY A 187 14.12 -7.12 10.26
N ILE A 188 13.97 -6.01 9.52
CA ILE A 188 12.68 -5.53 9.04
C ILE A 188 12.43 -6.13 7.66
N LYS A 189 11.27 -6.75 7.49
CA LYS A 189 10.85 -7.28 6.19
C LYS A 189 10.44 -6.16 5.25
N TYR A 190 10.85 -6.24 3.99
CA TYR A 190 10.52 -5.21 3.00
C TYR A 190 9.69 -5.80 1.88
N PHE A 191 8.45 -5.33 1.76
CA PHE A 191 7.48 -5.81 0.80
C PHE A 191 7.20 -4.78 -0.29
N LEU A 192 6.96 -5.26 -1.50
CA LEU A 192 6.31 -4.48 -2.55
C LEU A 192 4.85 -4.91 -2.62
N ALA A 193 3.91 -3.98 -2.46
CA ALA A 193 2.52 -4.17 -2.84
C ALA A 193 2.26 -3.39 -4.13
N THR A 194 1.70 -4.04 -5.15
CA THR A 194 1.53 -3.39 -6.45
C THR A 194 0.27 -3.77 -7.22
N GLN A 195 -0.31 -2.81 -7.94
CA GLN A 195 -1.38 -3.11 -8.90
C GLN A 195 -0.85 -3.70 -10.22
N ASP A 196 0.48 -3.70 -10.41
CA ASP A 196 1.17 -4.24 -11.59
C ASP A 196 0.54 -3.81 -12.93
N ARG A 197 0.22 -2.52 -13.08
CA ARG A 197 -0.39 -1.99 -14.32
C ARG A 197 0.47 -2.21 -15.56
N ASP A 198 1.79 -2.31 -15.38
CA ASP A 198 2.76 -2.51 -16.46
C ASP A 198 3.03 -3.98 -16.77
N ASN A 199 2.34 -4.90 -16.09
CA ASN A 199 2.43 -6.33 -16.33
C ASN A 199 3.87 -6.85 -16.21
N GLN A 200 4.54 -6.50 -15.12
CA GLN A 200 5.85 -7.00 -14.76
C GLN A 200 5.79 -8.45 -14.30
N PHE A 201 4.68 -8.85 -13.69
CA PHE A 201 4.56 -10.14 -13.03
C PHE A 201 3.70 -11.17 -13.81
N ILE A 202 3.39 -10.93 -15.09
CA ILE A 202 2.52 -11.83 -15.89
C ILE A 202 3.20 -13.06 -16.51
N LYS A 203 4.54 -13.15 -16.43
CA LYS A 203 5.34 -14.28 -16.98
C LYS A 203 5.85 -15.13 -15.83
N GLU A 204 5.79 -16.45 -15.93
CA GLU A 204 6.21 -17.38 -14.87
C GLU A 204 7.68 -17.21 -14.46
N CYS A 205 8.00 -17.47 -13.19
CA CYS A 205 9.31 -17.17 -12.59
C CYS A 205 10.47 -17.84 -13.34
N MET A 206 10.25 -19.03 -13.91
CA MET A 206 11.26 -19.79 -14.66
C MET A 206 11.29 -19.49 -16.16
N SER A 207 10.51 -18.53 -16.65
CA SER A 207 10.49 -18.21 -18.08
C SER A 207 11.70 -17.38 -18.49
N ASP A 208 12.33 -17.75 -19.61
CA ASP A 208 13.42 -16.97 -20.23
C ASP A 208 13.00 -15.53 -20.59
N LYS A 209 11.68 -15.31 -20.76
CA LYS A 209 11.07 -14.02 -21.09
C LYS A 209 10.59 -13.23 -19.85
N VAL A 210 11.00 -13.64 -18.65
CA VAL A 210 10.77 -12.85 -17.43
C VAL A 210 11.45 -11.48 -17.57
N LYS A 211 10.69 -10.42 -17.31
CA LYS A 211 11.20 -9.05 -17.32
C LYS A 211 12.21 -8.84 -16.18
N GLN A 212 13.21 -8.01 -16.45
CA GLN A 212 14.28 -7.70 -15.49
C GLN A 212 13.73 -7.24 -14.14
N GLU A 213 12.70 -6.38 -14.13
CA GLU A 213 12.11 -5.88 -12.89
C GLU A 213 11.57 -6.99 -11.99
N ARG A 214 10.87 -7.98 -12.56
CA ARG A 214 10.40 -9.15 -11.81
C ARG A 214 11.56 -9.87 -11.14
N ARG A 215 12.67 -10.12 -11.86
CA ARG A 215 13.87 -10.77 -11.32
C ARG A 215 14.46 -9.99 -10.15
N LEU A 216 14.56 -8.67 -10.28
CA LEU A 216 15.08 -7.81 -9.23
C LEU A 216 14.21 -7.85 -7.98
N PHE A 217 12.88 -7.73 -8.14
CA PHE A 217 11.98 -7.77 -6.99
C PHE A 217 11.94 -9.13 -6.31
N GLU A 218 11.98 -10.23 -7.08
CA GLU A 218 12.07 -11.58 -6.52
C GLU A 218 13.37 -11.83 -5.75
N ALA A 219 14.47 -11.19 -6.18
CA ALA A 219 15.79 -11.36 -5.55
C ALA A 219 15.97 -10.50 -4.29
N TYR A 220 15.45 -9.28 -4.27
CA TYR A 220 15.80 -8.28 -3.25
C TYR A 220 14.67 -7.96 -2.27
N CYS A 221 13.39 -8.02 -2.68
CA CYS A 221 12.29 -7.88 -1.72
C CYS A 221 12.05 -9.19 -0.98
N ASP A 222 11.57 -9.10 0.27
CA ASP A 222 11.19 -10.30 1.01
C ASP A 222 9.94 -10.96 0.43
N ARG A 223 9.01 -10.14 -0.09
CA ARG A 223 7.82 -10.56 -0.86
C ARG A 223 7.34 -9.46 -1.79
N VAL A 224 6.68 -9.87 -2.88
CA VAL A 224 5.87 -9.01 -3.75
C VAL A 224 4.42 -9.47 -3.65
N PHE A 225 3.49 -8.54 -3.44
CA PHE A 225 2.05 -8.78 -3.48
C PHE A 225 1.44 -8.01 -4.65
N THR A 226 0.65 -8.67 -5.48
CA THR A 226 0.02 -8.01 -6.62
C THR A 226 -1.47 -8.29 -6.76
N SER A 227 -2.23 -7.25 -7.09
CA SER A 227 -3.65 -7.35 -7.42
C SER A 227 -3.90 -7.57 -8.92
N ASN A 228 -2.86 -7.82 -9.73
CA ASN A 228 -3.05 -8.13 -11.14
C ASN A 228 -3.50 -9.60 -11.30
N PRO A 229 -4.72 -9.86 -11.78
CA PRO A 229 -5.25 -11.23 -11.87
C PRO A 229 -4.54 -12.08 -12.94
N ARG A 230 -3.73 -11.46 -13.79
CA ARG A 230 -2.90 -12.17 -14.79
C ARG A 230 -1.50 -12.47 -14.27
N ALA A 231 -1.17 -12.05 -13.06
CA ALA A 231 0.13 -12.31 -12.49
C ALA A 231 0.35 -13.82 -12.34
N LYS A 232 1.60 -14.22 -12.56
CA LYS A 232 2.06 -15.59 -12.33
C LYS A 232 2.72 -15.64 -10.96
N TYR A 233 2.05 -16.27 -10.02
CA TYR A 233 2.48 -16.37 -8.63
C TYR A 233 3.59 -17.41 -8.45
N CYS A 234 4.46 -17.19 -7.46
CA CYS A 234 5.38 -18.17 -6.92
C CYS A 234 5.71 -17.84 -5.46
N SER A 235 6.70 -18.49 -4.85
CA SER A 235 7.02 -18.29 -3.43
C SER A 235 7.31 -16.82 -3.06
N GLN A 236 7.84 -16.03 -4.00
CA GLN A 236 8.15 -14.61 -3.82
C GLN A 236 7.05 -13.65 -4.30
N VAL A 237 6.24 -14.05 -5.27
CA VAL A 237 5.20 -13.20 -5.87
C VAL A 237 3.83 -13.79 -5.52
N LYS A 238 3.10 -13.06 -4.69
CA LYS A 238 1.87 -13.46 -4.04
C LYS A 238 0.69 -12.59 -4.51
N SER A 239 -0.51 -13.11 -4.33
CA SER A 239 -1.76 -12.43 -4.61
C SER A 239 -2.07 -11.39 -3.54
N LEU A 240 -2.52 -10.21 -3.98
CA LEU A 240 -3.13 -9.20 -3.10
C LEU A 240 -4.66 -9.25 -3.14
N ILE A 241 -5.22 -10.17 -3.93
CA ILE A 241 -6.67 -10.34 -4.07
C ILE A 241 -7.25 -10.75 -2.72
N ILE A 242 -8.36 -10.12 -2.34
CA ILE A 242 -9.06 -10.41 -1.08
C ILE A 242 -9.87 -11.69 -1.23
N ASN A 243 -9.77 -12.55 -0.23
CA ASN A 243 -10.54 -13.78 -0.06
C ASN A 243 -11.95 -13.47 0.45
N ASP A 244 -12.86 -14.45 0.36
CA ASP A 244 -14.27 -14.28 0.78
C ASP A 244 -14.42 -13.98 2.29
N ASP A 245 -13.44 -14.37 3.10
CA ASP A 245 -13.37 -14.08 4.55
C ASP A 245 -12.79 -12.68 4.87
N GLY A 246 -12.48 -11.89 3.84
CA GLY A 246 -11.88 -10.57 3.98
C GLY A 246 -10.37 -10.57 4.21
N THR A 247 -9.70 -11.73 4.27
CA THR A 247 -8.23 -11.81 4.37
C THR A 247 -7.55 -11.70 3.00
N SER A 248 -6.23 -11.54 2.98
CA SER A 248 -5.39 -11.66 1.78
C SER A 248 -4.08 -12.38 2.10
N GLU A 249 -3.32 -12.79 1.08
CA GLU A 249 -1.99 -13.37 1.34
C GLU A 249 -1.05 -12.37 2.03
N LEU A 250 -1.27 -11.06 1.83
CA LEU A 250 -0.56 -10.00 2.55
C LEU A 250 -0.87 -10.03 4.05
N THR A 251 -2.16 -10.04 4.43
CA THR A 251 -2.53 -10.08 5.86
C THR A 251 -2.06 -11.37 6.52
N ASN A 252 -2.11 -12.50 5.79
CA ASN A 252 -1.66 -13.79 6.27
C ASN A 252 -0.13 -13.82 6.47
N GLU A 253 0.66 -13.26 5.55
CA GLU A 253 2.11 -13.15 5.71
C GLU A 253 2.49 -12.24 6.89
N LEU A 254 1.78 -11.11 7.07
CA LEU A 254 2.03 -10.20 8.20
C LEU A 254 1.67 -10.84 9.54
N LEU A 255 0.54 -11.56 9.62
CA LEU A 255 0.16 -12.29 10.83
C LEU A 255 1.15 -13.43 11.12
N GLY A 256 1.59 -14.15 10.09
CA GLY A 256 2.65 -15.16 10.21
C GLY A 256 3.97 -14.57 10.69
N LEU A 257 4.34 -13.39 10.19
CA LEU A 257 5.52 -12.66 10.64
C LEU A 257 5.40 -12.25 12.11
N LYS A 258 4.25 -11.71 12.54
CA LYS A 258 4.00 -11.42 13.96
C LYS A 258 4.20 -12.67 14.82
N LYS A 259 3.62 -13.80 14.43
CA LYS A 259 3.73 -15.07 15.19
C LYS A 259 5.18 -15.56 15.29
N ARG A 260 5.99 -15.39 14.24
CA ARG A 260 7.42 -15.77 14.25
C ARG A 260 8.26 -14.83 15.13
N GLU A 261 8.04 -13.53 15.00
CA GLU A 261 8.87 -12.52 15.69
C GLU A 261 8.43 -12.27 17.14
N LEU A 262 7.18 -12.58 17.48
CA LEU A 262 6.54 -12.30 18.76
C LEU A 262 5.62 -13.48 19.21
N PRO A 263 6.15 -14.71 19.37
CA PRO A 263 5.35 -15.93 19.55
C PRO A 263 4.49 -15.95 20.83
N ASN A 264 4.90 -15.22 21.87
CA ASN A 264 4.23 -15.22 23.18
C ASN A 264 3.37 -13.97 23.42
N THR A 265 2.97 -13.26 22.35
CA THR A 265 2.13 -12.06 22.50
C THR A 265 0.65 -12.42 22.67
N LYS A 266 0.01 -11.83 23.69
CA LYS A 266 -1.45 -11.97 23.87
C LYS A 266 -2.19 -11.34 22.69
N GLY A 267 -3.44 -11.75 22.49
CA GLY A 267 -4.35 -11.04 21.57
C GLY A 267 -4.62 -9.65 22.12
N TYR A 268 -4.08 -8.63 21.47
CA TYR A 268 -4.32 -7.23 21.82
C TYR A 268 -5.07 -6.58 20.68
N THR A 269 -6.24 -5.99 20.95
CA THR A 269 -6.84 -5.09 19.95
C THR A 269 -6.11 -3.76 20.00
N VAL A 270 -5.64 -3.27 18.86
CA VAL A 270 -4.91 -2.00 18.76
C VAL A 270 -5.62 -0.95 17.90
N SER A 271 -5.26 0.31 18.11
CA SER A 271 -5.70 1.42 17.26
C SER A 271 -4.59 2.46 17.09
N ALA A 272 -4.71 3.33 16.08
CA ALA A 272 -3.75 4.41 15.85
C ALA A 272 -3.63 5.35 17.05
N ASN A 273 -4.72 5.54 17.82
CA ASN A 273 -4.73 6.36 19.03
C ASN A 273 -3.87 5.77 20.14
N GLU A 274 -3.68 4.44 20.18
CA GLU A 274 -2.77 3.84 21.16
C GLU A 274 -1.30 4.14 20.86
N LEU A 275 -0.94 4.25 19.58
CA LEU A 275 0.39 4.67 19.15
C LEU A 275 0.70 6.11 19.56
N GLU A 276 -0.31 6.98 19.68
CA GLU A 276 -0.11 8.34 20.19
C GLU A 276 0.15 8.40 21.70
N LYS A 277 -0.25 7.36 22.43
CA LYS A 277 -0.06 7.23 23.89
C LYS A 277 1.25 6.53 24.26
N TYR A 278 1.93 5.93 23.28
CA TYR A 278 3.23 5.28 23.44
C TYR A 278 4.35 6.31 23.53
#